data_AF-A0A098EBQ7-F1
#
_entry.id   AF-A0A098EBQ7-F1
#
_cell.length_a   1.000
_cell.length_b   1.000
_cell.length_c   1.000
_cell.angle_alpha   90.00
_cell.angle_beta   90.00
_cell.angle_gamma   90.00
#
_symmetry.space_group_name_H-M   'P 1'
#
loop_
_entity.id
_entity.type
_entity.pdbx_description
1 polymer ?
#
loop_
_entity_poly.entity_id
_entity_poly.type
_entity_poly.pdbx_seq_one_letter_code
_entity_poly.pdbx_strand_id
1 'polypeptide(L)'
;MRPKQIKIEDILEMFKEQKVMTLSALSGKAKCSGKTILRRLKEHGYYTSYNMNGKYYTIPEIAAFDECGFWKYDDVYFNKFGGLREIIKRMIESSEMGYTVDELNKKLNVNCGSHVMTFVREGIIARRKYGGFYVYFSTDKKKQNSQAGKKEQHIRANEIPELDEYLSIRNINEKLIINVLTEFINNRKATPEEVKDILKNKNILTKKEIVDEIFHRYDLFKKKDTIEVLQEVLNLEANLKENFNFRENMGTPQIEFRSENTSCDVCGRKNHVLKTEKRNVRTTEFGEFTANETILYCPEDKYADEENKKIRGYESDKLKKIVSDNKRHGFDVMCFVGQKKFLENKRRDEILNELKSMHVDTSTGTISNLCEEFLIYMKCAHESNLDKITDMIKKEGGYVIGMDATQDTFMSGLFRESCIFILNSA
;
A
#
# COMPACT_ATOMS: atom_id res chain seq x y z
N MET A 1 31.71 19.08 -47.93
CA MET A 1 31.39 17.69 -48.32
C MET A 1 29.92 17.64 -48.72
N ARG A 2 29.58 17.45 -50.00
CA ARG A 2 28.16 17.34 -50.43
C ARG A 2 27.54 16.09 -49.77
N PRO A 3 26.36 16.17 -49.12
CA PRO A 3 25.75 14.99 -48.53
C PRO A 3 25.46 13.98 -49.65
N LYS A 4 26.02 12.77 -49.51
CA LYS A 4 25.80 11.65 -50.43
C LYS A 4 24.28 11.44 -50.53
N GLN A 5 23.70 11.58 -51.72
CA GLN A 5 22.29 11.27 -51.94
C GLN A 5 22.14 9.76 -51.82
N ILE A 6 21.81 9.27 -50.62
CA ILE A 6 21.42 7.88 -50.44
C ILE A 6 20.14 7.63 -51.24
N LYS A 7 20.14 6.54 -52.03
CA LYS A 7 18.94 6.12 -52.74
C LYS A 7 18.10 5.22 -51.84
N ILE A 8 16.80 5.12 -52.10
CA ILE A 8 15.92 4.31 -51.26
C ILE A 8 16.27 2.83 -51.40
N GLU A 9 16.68 2.42 -52.59
CA GLU A 9 17.09 1.05 -52.94
C GLU A 9 18.25 0.57 -52.05
N ASP A 10 19.20 1.46 -51.73
CA ASP A 10 20.31 1.14 -50.82
C ASP A 10 19.80 0.80 -49.41
N ILE A 11 18.76 1.51 -48.94
CA ILE A 11 18.15 1.27 -47.62
C ILE A 11 17.33 -0.03 -47.64
N LEU A 12 16.62 -0.32 -48.74
CA LEU A 12 15.84 -1.55 -48.87
C LEU A 12 16.75 -2.79 -48.87
N GLU A 13 17.91 -2.73 -49.54
CA GLU A 13 18.88 -3.83 -49.55
C GLU A 13 19.43 -4.12 -48.15
N MET A 14 19.67 -3.08 -47.34
CA MET A 14 20.09 -3.22 -45.94
C MET A 14 19.05 -3.98 -45.09
N PHE A 15 17.75 -3.82 -45.38
CA PHE A 15 16.68 -4.56 -44.72
C PHE A 15 16.54 -6.02 -45.19
N LYS A 16 17.01 -6.35 -46.40
CA LYS A 16 17.09 -7.75 -46.86
C LYS A 16 18.18 -8.52 -46.10
N GLU A 17 19.31 -7.87 -45.83
CA GLU A 17 20.38 -8.45 -44.99
C GLU A 17 19.94 -8.57 -43.52
N GLN A 18 19.29 -7.53 -42.99
CA GLN A 18 18.85 -7.47 -41.61
C GLN A 18 17.40 -6.95 -41.53
N LYS A 19 16.48 -7.89 -41.32
CA LYS A 19 15.02 -7.66 -41.39
C LYS A 19 14.49 -6.54 -40.47
N VAL A 20 15.16 -6.31 -39.35
CA VAL A 20 14.80 -5.30 -38.34
C VAL A 20 16.04 -4.52 -37.92
N MET A 21 15.96 -3.18 -37.98
CA MET A 21 17.09 -2.29 -37.69
C MET A 21 16.71 -1.06 -36.88
N THR A 22 17.67 -0.51 -36.12
CA THR A 22 17.53 0.79 -35.46
C THR A 22 17.95 1.94 -36.37
N LEU A 23 17.47 3.16 -36.08
CA LEU A 23 17.88 4.35 -36.83
C LEU A 23 19.40 4.61 -36.74
N SER A 24 20.04 4.28 -35.61
CA SER A 24 21.50 4.39 -35.45
C SER A 24 22.26 3.42 -36.34
N ALA A 25 21.80 2.16 -36.45
CA ALA A 25 22.41 1.16 -37.31
C ALA A 25 22.26 1.52 -38.80
N LEU A 26 21.07 1.99 -39.20
CA LEU A 26 20.83 2.50 -40.55
C LEU A 26 21.75 3.71 -40.84
N SER A 27 21.84 4.67 -39.93
CA SER A 27 22.68 5.87 -40.09
C SER A 27 24.16 5.54 -40.23
N GLY A 28 24.65 4.58 -39.45
CA GLY A 28 26.05 4.12 -39.51
C GLY A 28 26.38 3.47 -40.84
N LYS A 29 25.56 2.52 -41.31
CA LYS A 29 25.76 1.83 -42.59
C LYS A 29 25.59 2.78 -43.79
N ALA A 30 24.57 3.64 -43.76
CA ALA A 30 24.26 4.61 -44.82
C ALA A 30 25.18 5.84 -44.86
N LYS A 31 25.96 6.07 -43.78
CA LYS A 31 26.78 7.27 -43.56
C LYS A 31 26.01 8.58 -43.79
N CYS A 32 24.77 8.64 -43.32
CA CYS A 32 23.94 9.84 -43.37
C CYS A 32 23.13 10.03 -42.08
N SER A 33 22.50 11.20 -41.92
CA SER A 33 21.75 11.50 -40.70
C SER A 33 20.48 10.66 -40.59
N GLY A 34 20.09 10.32 -39.36
CA GLY A 34 18.83 9.62 -39.10
C GLY A 34 17.60 10.35 -39.66
N LYS A 35 17.60 11.70 -39.67
CA LYS A 35 16.53 12.49 -40.31
C LYS A 35 16.43 12.23 -41.82
N THR A 36 17.56 12.07 -42.50
CA THR A 36 17.60 11.75 -43.93
C THR A 36 17.04 10.36 -44.20
N ILE A 37 17.41 9.36 -43.39
CA ILE A 37 16.88 8.00 -43.48
C ILE A 37 15.38 7.97 -43.24
N LEU A 38 14.91 8.59 -42.15
CA LEU A 38 13.50 8.61 -41.81
C LEU A 38 12.65 9.28 -42.91
N ARG A 39 13.17 10.34 -43.54
CA ARG A 39 12.51 10.97 -44.68
C ARG A 39 12.36 10.00 -45.86
N ARG A 40 13.41 9.28 -46.23
CA ARG A 40 13.37 8.29 -47.32
C ARG A 40 12.49 7.09 -46.98
N LEU A 41 12.55 6.59 -45.75
CA LEU A 41 11.64 5.56 -45.27
C LEU A 41 10.19 6.02 -45.35
N LYS A 42 9.89 7.28 -45.04
CA LYS A 42 8.53 7.83 -45.14
C LYS A 42 8.03 7.91 -46.59
N GLU A 43 8.92 8.12 -47.57
CA GLU A 43 8.58 8.11 -49.00
C GLU A 43 8.16 6.70 -49.48
N HIS A 44 8.77 5.65 -48.92
CA HIS A 44 8.49 4.24 -49.26
C HIS A 44 7.38 3.60 -48.41
N GLY A 45 7.29 3.99 -47.15
CA GLY A 45 6.52 3.30 -46.11
C GLY A 45 7.42 2.49 -45.20
N TYR A 46 7.14 2.54 -43.89
CA TYR A 46 7.86 1.78 -42.88
C TYR A 46 6.95 1.48 -41.68
N TYR A 47 7.35 0.47 -40.90
CA TYR A 47 6.71 0.13 -39.63
C TYR A 47 7.70 0.28 -38.48
N THR A 48 7.19 0.65 -37.31
CA THR A 48 7.98 0.78 -36.09
C THR A 48 7.52 -0.19 -35.01
N SER A 49 8.46 -0.57 -34.16
CA SER A 49 8.19 -1.45 -33.03
C SER A 49 7.29 -0.77 -32.00
N TYR A 50 6.16 -1.39 -31.63
CA TYR A 50 5.26 -0.80 -30.63
C TYR A 50 5.67 -1.14 -29.18
N ASN A 51 6.44 -2.21 -28.96
CA ASN A 51 6.90 -2.62 -27.62
C ASN A 51 8.23 -2.01 -27.18
N MET A 52 8.99 -1.46 -28.14
CA MET A 52 10.33 -0.91 -27.91
C MET A 52 10.37 0.60 -28.15
N ASN A 53 9.28 1.32 -27.79
CA ASN A 53 9.17 2.78 -27.95
C ASN A 53 9.50 3.29 -29.36
N GLY A 54 9.13 2.53 -30.40
CA GLY A 54 9.41 2.90 -31.79
C GLY A 54 10.89 2.82 -32.20
N LYS A 55 11.75 2.17 -31.41
CA LYS A 55 13.21 2.10 -31.63
C LYS A 55 13.61 1.32 -32.88
N TYR A 56 12.84 0.29 -33.23
CA TYR A 56 13.14 -0.59 -34.35
C TYR A 56 12.22 -0.31 -35.53
N TYR A 57 12.78 -0.45 -36.73
CA TYR A 57 12.15 -0.17 -38.01
C TYR A 57 12.18 -1.40 -38.89
N THR A 58 11.22 -1.51 -39.79
CA THR A 58 11.16 -2.51 -40.87
C THR A 58 10.33 -1.95 -42.04
N ILE A 59 10.33 -2.67 -43.17
CA ILE A 59 9.68 -2.26 -44.44
C ILE A 59 8.59 -3.26 -44.86
N PRO A 60 7.62 -2.83 -45.68
CA PRO A 60 6.50 -3.69 -46.12
C PRO A 60 6.91 -5.00 -46.78
N GLU A 61 8.01 -5.01 -47.53
CA GLU A 61 8.51 -6.19 -48.26
C GLU A 61 9.01 -7.31 -47.34
N ILE A 62 9.39 -6.96 -46.10
CA ILE A 62 9.97 -7.88 -45.13
C ILE A 62 8.95 -8.28 -44.06
N ALA A 63 8.00 -7.40 -43.76
CA ALA A 63 7.08 -7.57 -42.65
C ALA A 63 6.04 -8.68 -42.92
N ALA A 64 6.14 -9.77 -42.17
CA ALA A 64 5.24 -10.92 -42.28
C ALA A 64 4.09 -10.84 -41.27
N PHE A 65 3.20 -9.86 -41.49
CA PHE A 65 2.02 -9.67 -40.63
C PHE A 65 1.01 -10.80 -40.77
N ASP A 66 0.45 -11.23 -39.63
CA ASP A 66 -0.68 -12.14 -39.57
C ASP A 66 -2.00 -11.49 -40.06
N GLU A 67 -3.07 -12.28 -40.06
CA GLU A 67 -4.44 -11.85 -40.42
C GLU A 67 -4.93 -10.70 -39.52
N CYS A 68 -4.43 -10.64 -38.28
CA CYS A 68 -4.75 -9.59 -37.32
C CYS A 68 -3.87 -8.33 -37.49
N GLY A 69 -2.90 -8.33 -38.42
CA GLY A 69 -2.03 -7.20 -38.68
C GLY A 69 -0.85 -7.05 -37.72
N PHE A 70 -0.50 -8.11 -36.97
CA PHE A 70 0.65 -8.16 -36.05
C PHE A 70 1.78 -9.00 -36.63
N TRP A 71 3.01 -8.58 -36.36
CA TRP A 71 4.20 -9.35 -36.74
C TRP A 71 5.19 -9.36 -35.58
N LYS A 72 5.58 -10.57 -35.16
CA LYS A 72 6.66 -10.79 -34.20
C LYS A 72 7.93 -11.18 -34.97
N TYR A 73 8.99 -10.42 -34.76
CA TYR A 73 10.34 -10.77 -35.20
C TYR A 73 11.26 -10.79 -33.98
N ASP A 74 11.67 -11.99 -33.56
CA ASP A 74 12.31 -12.22 -32.26
C ASP A 74 11.51 -11.57 -31.12
N ASP A 75 12.12 -10.69 -30.31
CA ASP A 75 11.46 -9.97 -29.22
C ASP A 75 10.90 -8.59 -29.62
N VAL A 76 10.82 -8.30 -30.91
CA VAL A 76 10.33 -7.01 -31.44
C VAL A 76 8.97 -7.20 -32.11
N TYR A 77 8.00 -6.39 -31.70
CA TYR A 77 6.63 -6.48 -32.21
C TYR A 77 6.26 -5.28 -33.08
N PHE A 78 5.71 -5.57 -34.26
CA PHE A 78 5.23 -4.60 -35.24
C PHE A 78 3.73 -4.74 -35.46
N ASN A 79 3.09 -3.66 -35.90
CA ASN A 79 1.69 -3.69 -36.31
C ASN A 79 1.45 -2.75 -37.51
N LYS A 80 0.37 -3.03 -38.26
CA LYS A 80 -0.05 -2.24 -39.43
C LYS A 80 -0.76 -0.92 -39.08
N PHE A 81 -1.15 -0.71 -37.83
CA PHE A 81 -2.14 0.28 -37.40
C PHE A 81 -1.56 1.49 -36.65
N GLY A 82 -0.23 1.58 -36.51
CA GLY A 82 0.45 2.72 -35.89
C GLY A 82 0.87 2.48 -34.45
N GLY A 83 0.71 3.48 -33.58
CA GLY A 83 1.08 3.37 -32.16
C GLY A 83 0.08 2.57 -31.33
N LEU A 84 0.45 2.24 -30.09
CA LEU A 84 -0.36 1.44 -29.16
C LEU A 84 -1.80 1.99 -28.98
N ARG A 85 -1.97 3.31 -29.09
CA ARG A 85 -3.28 3.98 -29.09
C ARG A 85 -4.23 3.45 -30.16
N GLU A 86 -3.78 3.45 -31.42
CA GLU A 86 -4.62 3.05 -32.56
C GLU A 86 -4.90 1.56 -32.56
N ILE A 87 -3.91 0.76 -32.12
CA ILE A 87 -4.07 -0.68 -31.97
C ILE A 87 -5.18 -0.99 -30.95
N ILE A 88 -5.11 -0.41 -29.75
CA ILE A 88 -6.07 -0.66 -28.67
C ILE A 88 -7.47 -0.20 -29.07
N LYS A 89 -7.57 0.99 -29.66
CA LYS A 89 -8.83 1.52 -30.17
C LYS A 89 -9.46 0.55 -31.17
N ARG A 90 -8.70 0.12 -32.18
CA ARG A 90 -9.19 -0.79 -33.22
C ARG A 90 -9.57 -2.16 -32.67
N MET A 91 -8.78 -2.70 -31.75
CA MET A 91 -9.08 -3.97 -31.09
C MET A 91 -10.41 -3.88 -30.33
N ILE A 92 -10.60 -2.85 -29.52
CA ILE A 92 -11.84 -2.63 -28.77
C ILE A 92 -13.01 -2.39 -29.71
N GLU A 93 -12.83 -1.66 -30.82
CA GLU A 93 -13.85 -1.51 -31.85
C GLU A 93 -14.17 -2.84 -32.54
N SER A 94 -13.20 -3.70 -32.82
CA SER A 94 -13.46 -5.00 -33.43
C SER A 94 -14.03 -6.04 -32.45
N SER A 95 -13.97 -5.78 -31.14
CA SER A 95 -14.39 -6.75 -30.12
C SER A 95 -15.91 -6.91 -30.09
N GLU A 96 -16.37 -8.14 -29.90
CA GLU A 96 -17.78 -8.42 -29.64
C GLU A 96 -18.22 -8.07 -28.23
N MET A 97 -17.32 -8.07 -27.25
CA MET A 97 -17.66 -7.94 -25.83
C MET A 97 -16.74 -6.98 -25.05
N GLY A 98 -15.99 -6.14 -25.77
CA GLY A 98 -14.91 -5.34 -25.18
C GLY A 98 -13.73 -6.20 -24.75
N TYR A 99 -12.77 -5.58 -24.04
CA TYR A 99 -11.61 -6.29 -23.50
C TYR A 99 -11.26 -5.84 -22.09
N THR A 100 -10.73 -6.74 -21.26
CA THR A 100 -10.02 -6.39 -20.03
C THR A 100 -8.59 -5.95 -20.34
N VAL A 101 -7.91 -5.32 -19.37
CA VAL A 101 -6.47 -5.01 -19.50
C VAL A 101 -5.65 -6.28 -19.72
N ASP A 102 -6.04 -7.38 -19.07
CA ASP A 102 -5.35 -8.66 -19.19
C ASP A 102 -5.54 -9.31 -20.57
N GLU A 103 -6.77 -9.31 -21.10
CA GLU A 103 -7.05 -9.76 -22.47
C GLU A 103 -6.28 -8.92 -23.51
N LEU A 104 -6.17 -7.60 -23.29
CA LEU A 104 -5.35 -6.71 -24.13
C LEU A 104 -3.86 -7.04 -24.00
N ASN A 105 -3.35 -7.23 -22.78
CA ASN A 105 -1.95 -7.56 -22.53
C ASN A 105 -1.54 -8.88 -23.20
N LYS A 106 -2.38 -9.92 -23.10
CA LYS A 106 -2.16 -11.21 -23.77
C LYS A 106 -2.10 -11.06 -25.29
N LYS A 107 -3.08 -10.35 -25.87
CA LYS A 107 -3.16 -10.18 -27.32
C LYS A 107 -2.05 -9.30 -27.88
N LEU A 108 -1.63 -8.28 -27.13
CA LEU A 108 -0.60 -7.33 -27.56
C LEU A 108 0.81 -7.75 -27.15
N ASN A 109 0.93 -8.70 -26.24
CA ASN A 109 2.16 -9.12 -25.59
C ASN A 109 2.97 -7.96 -24.97
N VAL A 110 2.28 -6.92 -24.50
CA VAL A 110 2.84 -5.74 -23.82
C VAL A 110 1.92 -5.28 -22.69
N ASN A 111 2.49 -4.69 -21.64
CA ASN A 111 1.69 -4.09 -20.57
C ASN A 111 1.10 -2.75 -21.04
N CYS A 112 -0.22 -2.73 -21.21
CA CYS A 112 -0.95 -1.55 -21.66
C CYS A 112 -1.73 -0.83 -20.56
N GLY A 113 -1.64 -1.24 -19.29
CA GLY A 113 -2.50 -0.73 -18.21
C GLY A 113 -2.49 0.80 -18.06
N SER A 114 -1.30 1.41 -18.04
CA SER A 114 -1.13 2.86 -17.96
C SER A 114 -1.64 3.61 -19.22
N HIS A 115 -1.53 2.98 -20.38
CA HIS A 115 -1.97 3.52 -21.67
C HIS A 115 -3.50 3.51 -21.76
N VAL A 116 -4.13 2.40 -21.41
CA VAL A 116 -5.59 2.24 -21.42
C VAL A 116 -6.25 3.25 -20.46
N MET A 117 -5.67 3.49 -19.28
CA MET A 117 -6.16 4.54 -18.36
C MET A 117 -6.05 5.95 -18.96
N THR A 118 -4.98 6.22 -19.70
CA THR A 118 -4.83 7.49 -20.42
C THR A 118 -5.85 7.63 -21.53
N PHE A 119 -6.11 6.57 -22.31
CA PHE A 119 -7.07 6.57 -23.40
C PHE A 119 -8.53 6.70 -22.93
N VAL A 120 -8.86 6.23 -21.73
CA VAL A 120 -10.16 6.51 -21.10
C VAL A 120 -10.29 8.01 -20.78
N ARG A 121 -9.26 8.61 -20.19
CA ARG A 121 -9.26 10.05 -19.86
C ARG A 121 -9.37 10.94 -21.10
N GLU A 122 -8.75 10.51 -22.19
CA GLU A 122 -8.78 11.19 -23.49
C GLU A 122 -10.07 10.91 -24.30
N GLY A 123 -11.00 10.11 -23.77
CA GLY A 123 -12.26 9.81 -24.44
C GLY A 123 -12.12 8.95 -25.71
N ILE A 124 -11.06 8.16 -25.82
CA ILE A 124 -10.79 7.29 -26.96
C ILE A 124 -11.49 5.95 -26.80
N ILE A 125 -11.55 5.47 -25.56
CA ILE A 125 -12.21 4.21 -25.16
C ILE A 125 -13.06 4.46 -23.92
N ALA A 126 -14.16 3.74 -23.79
CA ALA A 126 -15.00 3.78 -22.59
C ALA A 126 -14.64 2.63 -21.65
N ARG A 127 -14.97 2.77 -20.36
CA ARG A 127 -14.72 1.73 -19.34
C ARG A 127 -15.98 1.48 -18.51
N ARG A 128 -16.24 0.22 -18.16
CA ARG A 128 -17.21 -0.16 -17.11
C ARG A 128 -16.59 -1.14 -16.12
N LYS A 129 -17.06 -1.12 -14.87
CA LYS A 129 -16.60 -2.00 -13.79
C LYS A 129 -17.49 -3.23 -13.72
N TYR A 130 -16.88 -4.41 -13.68
CA TYR A 130 -17.55 -5.69 -13.46
C TYR A 130 -16.86 -6.40 -12.31
N GLY A 131 -17.47 -6.34 -11.11
CA GLY A 131 -16.88 -6.85 -9.88
C GLY A 131 -15.50 -6.25 -9.58
N GLY A 132 -14.47 -7.10 -9.60
CA GLY A 132 -13.08 -6.73 -9.30
C GLY A 132 -12.25 -6.22 -10.49
N PHE A 133 -12.79 -6.23 -11.71
CA PHE A 133 -12.04 -5.85 -12.91
C PHE A 133 -12.79 -4.84 -13.77
N TYR A 134 -12.07 -4.26 -14.73
CA TYR A 134 -12.61 -3.30 -15.69
C TYR A 134 -12.59 -3.87 -17.10
N VAL A 135 -13.67 -3.61 -17.82
CA VAL A 135 -13.80 -3.93 -19.25
C VAL A 135 -13.88 -2.61 -20.02
N TYR A 136 -13.14 -2.57 -21.12
CA TYR A 136 -13.00 -1.42 -21.99
C TYR A 136 -13.76 -1.65 -23.29
N PHE A 137 -14.48 -0.62 -23.71
CA PHE A 137 -15.49 -0.66 -24.77
C PHE A 137 -15.29 0.47 -25.75
N SER A 138 -15.96 0.35 -26.91
CA SER A 138 -16.05 1.45 -27.86
C SER A 138 -16.75 2.67 -27.22
N THR A 139 -16.39 3.87 -27.66
CA THR A 139 -17.05 5.12 -27.26
C THR A 139 -18.34 5.37 -28.02
N ASP A 140 -18.59 4.65 -29.12
CA ASP A 140 -19.89 4.65 -29.80
C ASP A 140 -20.94 3.99 -28.89
N LYS A 141 -21.95 4.76 -28.45
CA LYS A 141 -22.95 4.31 -27.47
C LYS A 141 -23.74 3.07 -27.92
N LYS A 142 -24.03 2.94 -29.21
CA LYS A 142 -24.80 1.77 -29.72
C LYS A 142 -23.95 0.52 -29.63
N LYS A 143 -22.69 0.62 -30.08
CA LYS A 143 -21.74 -0.49 -30.03
C LYS A 143 -21.35 -0.84 -28.59
N GLN A 144 -21.11 0.17 -27.75
CA GLN A 144 -20.82 0.00 -26.34
C GLN A 144 -21.91 -0.81 -25.63
N ASN A 145 -23.18 -0.47 -25.84
CA ASN A 145 -24.29 -1.17 -25.20
C ASN A 145 -24.42 -2.61 -25.71
N SER A 146 -24.19 -2.85 -27.00
CA SER A 146 -24.15 -4.21 -27.56
C SER A 146 -23.01 -5.05 -26.97
N GLN A 147 -21.79 -4.47 -26.90
CA GLN A 147 -20.63 -5.14 -26.32
C GLN A 147 -20.82 -5.44 -24.83
N ALA A 148 -21.36 -4.48 -24.07
CA ALA A 148 -21.64 -4.66 -22.65
C ALA A 148 -22.71 -5.73 -22.41
N GLY A 149 -23.79 -5.74 -23.20
CA GLY A 149 -24.83 -6.76 -23.10
C GLY A 149 -24.31 -8.18 -23.39
N LYS A 150 -23.47 -8.33 -24.42
CA LYS A 150 -22.79 -9.61 -24.71
C LYS A 150 -21.82 -10.02 -23.61
N LYS A 151 -21.05 -9.08 -23.04
CA LYS A 151 -20.14 -9.37 -21.91
C LYS A 151 -20.91 -9.79 -20.66
N GLU A 152 -22.03 -9.15 -20.37
CA GLU A 152 -22.90 -9.49 -19.24
C GLU A 152 -23.52 -10.87 -19.40
N GLN A 153 -23.98 -11.23 -20.61
CA GLN A 153 -24.45 -12.57 -20.93
C GLN A 153 -23.32 -13.61 -20.80
N HIS A 154 -22.12 -13.30 -21.29
CA HIS A 154 -20.94 -14.16 -21.17
C HIS A 154 -20.51 -14.36 -19.71
N ILE A 155 -20.53 -13.29 -18.90
CA ILE A 155 -20.21 -13.37 -17.47
C ILE A 155 -21.24 -14.23 -16.73
N ARG A 156 -22.55 -14.04 -17.02
CA ARG A 156 -23.63 -14.84 -16.43
C ARG A 156 -23.62 -16.30 -16.88
N ALA A 157 -23.24 -16.58 -18.12
CA ALA A 157 -23.21 -17.94 -18.67
C ALA A 157 -21.96 -18.74 -18.24
N ASN A 158 -20.87 -18.06 -17.84
CA ASN A 158 -19.58 -18.68 -17.50
C ASN A 158 -19.21 -18.58 -15.99
N GLU A 159 -20.17 -18.41 -15.08
CA GLU A 159 -19.98 -18.75 -13.66
C GLU A 159 -19.82 -20.30 -13.58
N ILE A 160 -18.68 -20.99 -13.68
CA ILE A 160 -17.25 -20.79 -13.43
C ILE A 160 -16.56 -21.75 -14.45
N PRO A 161 -15.66 -21.32 -15.37
CA PRO A 161 -14.22 -21.64 -15.24
C PRO A 161 -13.25 -20.79 -16.11
N GLU A 162 -12.31 -20.07 -15.47
CA GLU A 162 -10.90 -19.85 -15.92
C GLU A 162 -10.24 -18.88 -14.91
N LEU A 163 -10.25 -19.30 -13.63
CA LEU A 163 -9.39 -18.72 -12.60
C LEU A 163 -8.04 -19.48 -12.52
N ASP A 164 -7.72 -20.25 -13.55
CA ASP A 164 -6.53 -21.11 -13.67
C ASP A 164 -5.71 -20.66 -14.88
N GLU A 165 -4.91 -19.61 -14.67
CA GLU A 165 -3.61 -19.32 -15.31
C GLU A 165 -3.20 -17.84 -15.12
N TYR A 166 -4.14 -16.95 -14.74
CA TYR A 166 -3.83 -15.52 -14.57
C TYR A 166 -3.45 -15.10 -13.15
N LEU A 167 -3.72 -15.93 -12.15
CA LEU A 167 -3.13 -15.81 -10.83
C LEU A 167 -1.74 -16.44 -10.87
N SER A 168 -0.83 -15.88 -11.68
CA SER A 168 0.57 -16.14 -11.41
C SER A 168 0.82 -15.65 -9.98
N ILE A 169 1.46 -16.52 -9.21
CA ILE A 169 2.10 -16.38 -7.89
C ILE A 169 2.80 -15.02 -7.65
N ARG A 170 2.86 -14.09 -8.60
CA ARG A 170 3.41 -12.74 -8.47
C ARG A 170 2.39 -11.61 -8.31
N ASN A 171 1.09 -11.85 -8.54
CA ASN A 171 0.10 -10.78 -8.56
C ASN A 171 -1.19 -11.16 -7.82
N ILE A 172 -1.05 -11.75 -6.62
CA ILE A 172 -2.18 -11.87 -5.70
C ILE A 172 -2.69 -10.46 -5.43
N ASN A 173 -3.98 -10.23 -5.66
CA ASN A 173 -4.62 -8.95 -5.41
C ASN A 173 -4.35 -8.51 -3.97
N GLU A 174 -3.69 -7.36 -3.77
CA GLU A 174 -3.37 -6.82 -2.45
C GLU A 174 -4.60 -6.72 -1.55
N LYS A 175 -5.78 -6.49 -2.13
CA LYS A 175 -7.06 -6.51 -1.42
C LYS A 175 -7.41 -7.92 -0.89
N LEU A 176 -7.14 -8.98 -1.65
CA LEU A 176 -7.37 -10.35 -1.19
C LEU A 176 -6.37 -10.74 -0.10
N ILE A 177 -5.10 -10.34 -0.25
CA ILE A 177 -4.06 -10.52 0.79
C ILE A 177 -4.53 -9.89 2.10
N ILE A 178 -4.88 -8.60 2.04
CA ILE A 178 -5.37 -7.86 3.19
C ILE A 178 -6.56 -8.58 3.84
N ASN A 179 -7.57 -9.00 3.07
CA ASN A 179 -8.71 -9.72 3.63
C ASN A 179 -8.30 -11.05 4.32
N VAL A 180 -7.38 -11.82 3.74
CA VAL A 180 -6.88 -13.06 4.34
C VAL A 180 -6.12 -12.78 5.64
N LEU A 181 -5.20 -11.80 5.63
CA LEU A 181 -4.44 -11.40 6.83
C LEU A 181 -5.37 -10.88 7.93
N THR A 182 -6.40 -10.11 7.57
CA THR A 182 -7.44 -9.64 8.49
C THR A 182 -8.21 -10.77 9.16
N GLU A 183 -8.68 -11.76 8.39
CA GLU A 183 -9.39 -12.89 8.99
C GLU A 183 -8.47 -13.68 9.92
N PHE A 184 -7.19 -13.82 9.56
CA PHE A 184 -6.21 -14.47 10.41
C PHE A 184 -5.94 -13.68 11.71
N ILE A 185 -5.88 -12.35 11.66
CA ILE A 185 -5.73 -11.49 12.85
C ILE A 185 -6.94 -11.66 13.79
N ASN A 186 -8.15 -11.64 13.23
CA ASN A 186 -9.39 -11.77 14.00
C ASN A 186 -9.60 -13.19 14.55
N ASN A 187 -9.06 -14.21 13.88
CA ASN A 187 -9.13 -15.60 14.30
C ASN A 187 -7.77 -16.29 14.13
N ARG A 188 -6.89 -16.09 15.12
CA ARG A 188 -5.50 -16.56 15.09
C ARG A 188 -5.32 -18.08 14.98
N LYS A 189 -6.39 -18.86 15.18
CA LYS A 189 -6.37 -20.32 15.08
C LYS A 189 -7.01 -20.84 13.80
N ALA A 190 -7.54 -19.96 12.95
CA ALA A 190 -8.21 -20.35 11.72
C ALA A 190 -7.22 -21.02 10.75
N THR A 191 -7.65 -22.16 10.21
CA THR A 191 -7.00 -22.85 9.11
C THR A 191 -7.29 -22.13 7.78
N PRO A 192 -6.48 -22.34 6.73
CA PRO A 192 -6.76 -21.79 5.40
C PRO A 192 -8.15 -22.13 4.86
N GLU A 193 -8.67 -23.32 5.20
CA GLU A 193 -10.03 -23.73 4.83
C GLU A 193 -11.09 -22.89 5.55
N GLU A 194 -10.95 -22.70 6.85
CA GLU A 194 -11.86 -21.86 7.64
C GLU A 194 -11.81 -20.40 7.19
N VAL A 195 -10.63 -19.86 6.88
CA VAL A 195 -10.50 -18.50 6.32
C VAL A 195 -11.20 -18.40 4.97
N LYS A 196 -11.06 -19.40 4.09
CA LYS A 196 -11.77 -19.44 2.80
C LYS A 196 -13.29 -19.41 2.99
N ASP A 197 -13.80 -20.19 3.93
CA ASP A 197 -15.23 -20.27 4.23
C ASP A 197 -15.76 -18.96 4.84
N ILE A 198 -14.98 -18.32 5.72
CA ILE A 198 -15.31 -16.99 6.27
C ILE A 198 -15.36 -15.94 5.14
N LEU A 199 -14.38 -15.94 4.24
CA LEU A 199 -14.34 -15.02 3.10
C LEU A 199 -15.52 -15.25 2.15
N LYS A 200 -15.91 -16.50 1.91
CA LYS A 200 -17.10 -16.85 1.13
C LYS A 200 -18.36 -16.24 1.73
N ASN A 201 -18.52 -16.30 3.07
CA ASN A 201 -19.64 -15.68 3.77
C ASN A 201 -19.65 -14.15 3.66
N LYS A 202 -18.47 -13.54 3.45
CA LYS A 202 -18.32 -12.10 3.16
C LYS A 202 -18.44 -11.75 1.67
N ASN A 203 -18.97 -12.65 0.84
CA ASN A 203 -19.09 -12.52 -0.63
C ASN A 203 -17.73 -12.37 -1.35
N ILE A 204 -16.64 -12.85 -0.74
CA ILE A 204 -15.31 -12.88 -1.35
C ILE A 204 -15.03 -14.32 -1.78
N LEU A 205 -15.22 -14.60 -3.06
CA LEU A 205 -14.96 -15.92 -3.63
C LEU A 205 -13.47 -16.09 -3.89
N THR A 206 -12.84 -17.06 -3.22
CA THR A 206 -11.44 -17.44 -3.42
C THR A 206 -11.27 -18.95 -3.35
N LYS A 207 -10.22 -19.46 -4.00
CA LYS A 207 -9.79 -20.85 -3.91
C LYS A 207 -8.93 -21.06 -2.67
N LYS A 208 -8.93 -22.29 -2.14
CA LYS A 208 -8.14 -22.65 -0.95
C LYS A 208 -6.64 -22.50 -1.23
N GLU A 209 -6.21 -22.91 -2.42
CA GLU A 209 -4.81 -22.91 -2.86
C GLU A 209 -4.21 -21.50 -2.80
N ILE A 210 -5.02 -20.47 -3.07
CA ILE A 210 -4.60 -19.05 -2.99
C ILE A 210 -4.43 -18.64 -1.52
N VAL A 211 -5.33 -19.07 -0.64
CA VAL A 211 -5.22 -18.78 0.81
C VAL A 211 -4.00 -19.48 1.38
N ASP A 212 -3.76 -20.75 1.00
CA ASP A 212 -2.56 -21.51 1.37
C ASP A 212 -1.28 -20.79 0.91
N GLU A 213 -1.25 -20.27 -0.31
CA GLU A 213 -0.11 -19.51 -0.84
C GLU A 213 0.15 -18.23 -0.02
N ILE A 214 -0.90 -17.50 0.37
CA ILE A 214 -0.75 -16.31 1.22
C ILE A 214 -0.24 -16.70 2.61
N PHE A 215 -0.75 -17.79 3.19
CA PHE A 215 -0.26 -18.31 4.45
C PHE A 215 1.22 -18.70 4.39
N HIS A 216 1.67 -19.29 3.28
CA HIS A 216 3.08 -19.58 3.04
C HIS A 216 3.92 -18.32 2.84
N ARG A 217 3.44 -17.38 2.03
CA ARG A 217 4.14 -16.13 1.70
C ARG A 217 4.42 -15.26 2.92
N TYR A 218 3.45 -15.16 3.82
CA TYR A 218 3.54 -14.35 5.03
C TYR A 218 3.96 -15.17 6.26
N ASP A 219 4.35 -16.44 6.08
CA ASP A 219 4.76 -17.37 7.15
C ASP A 219 3.71 -17.53 8.27
N LEU A 220 2.41 -17.43 7.96
CA LEU A 220 1.32 -17.47 8.95
C LEU A 220 1.23 -18.83 9.67
N PHE A 221 1.66 -19.92 9.01
CA PHE A 221 1.78 -21.24 9.63
C PHE A 221 2.76 -21.27 10.81
N LYS A 222 3.78 -20.39 10.81
CA LYS A 222 4.79 -20.31 11.88
C LYS A 222 4.32 -19.51 13.09
N LYS A 223 3.05 -19.10 13.15
CA LYS A 223 2.48 -18.25 14.21
C LYS A 223 3.33 -17.00 14.45
N LYS A 224 3.27 -16.04 13.52
CA LYS A 224 3.81 -14.69 13.72
C LYS A 224 3.15 -13.95 14.88
N ASP A 225 3.84 -12.92 15.36
CA ASP A 225 3.24 -11.97 16.30
C ASP A 225 2.09 -11.24 15.58
N THR A 226 0.94 -11.09 16.26
CA THR A 226 -0.22 -10.40 15.69
C THR A 226 0.12 -8.96 15.31
N ILE A 227 1.05 -8.33 16.04
CA ILE A 227 1.52 -6.98 15.78
C ILE A 227 2.25 -6.91 14.43
N GLU A 228 3.10 -7.88 14.11
CA GLU A 228 3.81 -7.96 12.82
C GLU A 228 2.84 -8.10 11.65
N VAL A 229 1.85 -9.00 11.78
CA VAL A 229 0.84 -9.21 10.73
C VAL A 229 -0.02 -7.95 10.54
N LEU A 230 -0.37 -7.26 11.64
CA LEU A 230 -1.11 -6.00 11.56
C LEU A 230 -0.31 -4.90 10.87
N GLN A 231 0.99 -4.80 11.13
CA GLN A 231 1.88 -3.88 10.43
C GLN A 231 1.97 -4.20 8.94
N GLU A 232 2.05 -5.48 8.56
CA GLU A 232 1.99 -5.91 7.16
C GLU A 232 0.69 -5.47 6.48
N VAL A 233 -0.46 -5.63 7.16
CA VAL A 233 -1.76 -5.15 6.67
C VAL A 233 -1.75 -3.64 6.46
N LEU A 234 -1.31 -2.86 7.45
CA LEU A 234 -1.26 -1.39 7.34
C LEU A 234 -0.32 -0.91 6.24
N ASN A 235 0.83 -1.56 6.07
CA ASN A 235 1.76 -1.25 4.99
C ASN A 235 1.13 -1.53 3.61
N LEU A 236 0.41 -2.65 3.47
CA LEU A 236 -0.32 -2.97 2.24
C LEU A 236 -1.45 -1.96 1.98
N GLU A 237 -2.18 -1.53 3.01
CA GLU A 237 -3.20 -0.48 2.90
C GLU A 237 -2.61 0.86 2.44
N ALA A 238 -1.50 1.29 3.03
CA ALA A 238 -0.83 2.55 2.68
C ALA A 238 -0.38 2.57 1.20
N ASN A 239 0.05 1.43 0.68
CA ASN A 239 0.48 1.27 -0.73
C ASN A 239 -0.70 1.35 -1.72
N LEU A 240 -1.92 1.03 -1.29
CA LEU A 240 -3.10 0.93 -2.16
C LEU A 240 -3.74 2.26 -2.58
N LYS A 241 -3.30 3.41 -2.03
CA LYS A 241 -3.62 4.82 -2.40
C LYS A 241 -5.09 5.23 -2.71
N GLU A 242 -6.10 4.36 -2.64
CA GLU A 242 -7.48 4.71 -2.94
C GLU A 242 -8.47 4.34 -1.84
N ASN A 243 -9.41 5.28 -1.62
CA ASN A 243 -10.64 5.24 -0.83
C ASN A 243 -11.29 3.84 -0.69
N PHE A 244 -10.72 3.00 0.15
CA PHE A 244 -11.38 1.80 0.64
C PHE A 244 -11.65 2.04 2.12
N ASN A 245 -12.93 2.05 2.52
CA ASN A 245 -13.33 2.00 3.92
C ASN A 245 -13.04 0.59 4.47
N PHE A 246 -11.76 0.23 4.49
CA PHE A 246 -11.32 -1.09 4.89
C PHE A 246 -11.54 -1.32 6.37
N ARG A 247 -11.23 -0.32 7.20
CA ARG A 247 -11.43 -0.39 8.65
C ARG A 247 -12.88 -0.62 9.07
N GLU A 248 -13.85 -0.14 8.29
CA GLU A 248 -15.27 -0.44 8.55
C GLU A 248 -15.60 -1.92 8.30
N ASN A 249 -14.86 -2.61 7.40
CA ASN A 249 -15.07 -4.02 7.06
C ASN A 249 -14.16 -5.00 7.84
N MET A 250 -13.00 -4.54 8.33
CA MET A 250 -12.02 -5.33 9.07
C MET A 250 -12.52 -5.71 10.48
N GLY A 251 -13.41 -4.90 11.05
CA GLY A 251 -13.65 -4.91 12.49
C GLY A 251 -12.41 -4.46 13.26
N THR A 252 -12.52 -4.29 14.57
CA THR A 252 -11.37 -3.94 15.42
C THR A 252 -10.52 -5.19 15.71
N PRO A 253 -9.24 -5.24 15.28
CA PRO A 253 -8.34 -6.36 15.54
C PRO A 253 -8.31 -6.76 17.02
N GLN A 254 -8.30 -8.07 17.30
CA GLN A 254 -8.22 -8.60 18.67
C GLN A 254 -6.82 -9.14 18.95
N ILE A 255 -6.11 -8.57 19.93
CA ILE A 255 -4.73 -8.97 20.27
C ILE A 255 -4.70 -9.55 21.69
N GLU A 256 -4.16 -10.76 21.83
CA GLU A 256 -4.01 -11.43 23.14
C GLU A 256 -2.73 -10.99 23.85
N PHE A 257 -2.88 -10.45 25.06
CA PHE A 257 -1.79 -10.16 25.97
C PHE A 257 -1.89 -11.09 27.17
N ARG A 258 -0.81 -11.76 27.52
CA ARG A 258 -0.76 -12.65 28.68
C ARG A 258 0.44 -12.28 29.52
N SER A 259 0.24 -12.25 30.84
CA SER A 259 1.35 -12.00 31.77
C SER A 259 2.48 -13.01 31.58
N GLU A 260 3.68 -12.48 31.52
CA GLU A 260 4.94 -13.20 31.48
C GLU A 260 5.27 -13.84 32.84
N ASN A 261 4.72 -13.28 33.91
CA ASN A 261 4.88 -13.74 35.30
C ASN A 261 3.96 -14.95 35.57
N THR A 262 4.37 -16.10 35.05
CA THR A 262 3.64 -17.38 35.23
C THR A 262 3.81 -18.00 36.62
N SER A 263 4.71 -17.45 37.44
CA SER A 263 4.95 -17.83 38.83
C SER A 263 4.89 -16.62 39.75
N CYS A 264 4.52 -16.84 41.01
CA CYS A 264 4.37 -15.80 42.02
C CYS A 264 5.73 -15.33 42.55
N ASP A 265 5.96 -14.02 42.56
CA ASP A 265 7.19 -13.40 43.09
C ASP A 265 7.39 -13.57 44.61
N VAL A 266 6.37 -14.04 45.35
CA VAL A 266 6.42 -14.25 46.81
C VAL A 266 6.69 -15.71 47.13
N CYS A 267 5.78 -16.64 46.79
CA CYS A 267 5.94 -18.06 47.10
C CYS A 267 6.53 -18.92 45.98
N GLY A 268 6.73 -18.38 44.78
CA GLY A 268 7.26 -19.13 43.62
C GLY A 268 6.27 -20.11 42.96
N ARG A 269 5.06 -20.27 43.49
CA ARG A 269 4.04 -21.19 42.91
C ARG A 269 3.48 -20.65 41.60
N LYS A 270 2.90 -21.54 40.80
CA LYS A 270 2.27 -21.20 39.52
C LYS A 270 1.09 -20.24 39.71
N ASN A 271 1.06 -19.16 38.96
CA ASN A 271 -0.05 -18.22 38.95
C ASN A 271 -1.25 -18.78 38.17
N HIS A 272 -2.45 -18.42 38.63
CA HIS A 272 -3.74 -18.79 38.07
C HIS A 272 -4.35 -17.62 37.31
N VAL A 273 -5.25 -17.89 36.36
CA VAL A 273 -5.99 -16.83 35.66
C VAL A 273 -6.94 -16.16 36.64
N LEU A 274 -6.79 -14.85 36.83
CA LEU A 274 -7.71 -14.03 37.62
C LEU A 274 -8.91 -13.64 36.77
N LYS A 275 -8.63 -12.98 35.65
CA LYS A 275 -9.61 -12.48 34.68
C LYS A 275 -8.93 -12.23 33.35
N THR A 276 -9.75 -12.19 32.29
CA THR A 276 -9.35 -11.61 31.01
C THR A 276 -10.19 -10.36 30.79
N GLU A 277 -9.54 -9.22 30.59
CA GLU A 277 -10.20 -7.94 30.33
C GLU A 277 -9.92 -7.43 28.92
N LYS A 278 -10.86 -6.68 28.38
CA LYS A 278 -10.80 -6.13 27.02
C LYS A 278 -10.67 -4.63 27.07
N ARG A 279 -9.72 -4.08 26.31
CA ARG A 279 -9.48 -2.64 26.23
C ARG A 279 -9.19 -2.22 24.80
N ASN A 280 -9.91 -1.23 24.28
CA ASN A 280 -9.56 -0.63 22.99
C ASN A 280 -8.37 0.30 23.20
N VAL A 281 -7.30 0.03 22.45
CA VAL A 281 -6.03 0.75 22.47
C VAL A 281 -5.80 1.36 21.10
N ARG A 282 -5.30 2.60 21.07
CA ARG A 282 -4.94 3.33 19.86
C ARG A 282 -3.46 3.69 19.92
N THR A 283 -2.75 3.37 18.85
CA THR A 283 -1.32 3.64 18.65
C THR A 283 -1.13 4.32 17.30
N THR A 284 -0.10 5.14 17.16
CA THR A 284 0.33 5.72 15.88
C THR A 284 0.83 4.66 14.90
N GLU A 285 1.45 3.59 15.43
CA GLU A 285 2.02 2.52 14.60
C GLU A 285 0.97 1.53 14.09
N PHE A 286 0.02 1.13 14.94
CA PHE A 286 -0.92 0.05 14.63
C PHE A 286 -2.38 0.52 14.50
N GLY A 287 -2.66 1.81 14.74
CA GLY A 287 -4.02 2.33 14.82
C GLY A 287 -4.80 1.75 16.00
N GLU A 288 -6.10 1.47 15.78
CA GLU A 288 -7.01 0.95 16.82
C GLU A 288 -7.06 -0.58 16.82
N PHE A 289 -6.89 -1.18 18.00
CA PHE A 289 -7.08 -2.61 18.24
C PHE A 289 -7.69 -2.85 19.64
N THR A 290 -8.25 -4.03 19.88
CA THR A 290 -8.73 -4.49 21.18
C THR A 290 -7.67 -5.38 21.82
N ALA A 291 -7.08 -4.92 22.92
CA ALA A 291 -6.21 -5.71 23.78
C ALA A 291 -7.05 -6.61 24.69
N ASN A 292 -6.89 -7.92 24.56
CA ASN A 292 -7.46 -8.95 25.44
C ASN A 292 -6.37 -9.37 26.43
N GLU A 293 -6.33 -8.74 27.59
CA GLU A 293 -5.30 -8.97 28.60
C GLU A 293 -5.73 -10.03 29.60
N THR A 294 -4.97 -11.11 29.70
CA THR A 294 -5.13 -12.16 30.71
C THR A 294 -4.24 -11.86 31.91
N ILE A 295 -4.89 -11.42 32.98
CA ILE A 295 -4.25 -11.08 34.25
C ILE A 295 -4.19 -12.33 35.11
N LEU A 296 -3.02 -12.59 35.69
CA LEU A 296 -2.81 -13.73 36.59
C LEU A 296 -2.79 -13.28 38.06
N TYR A 297 -2.97 -14.23 38.97
CA TYR A 297 -2.83 -14.01 40.41
C TYR A 297 -2.34 -15.29 41.10
N CYS A 298 -1.77 -15.13 42.30
CA CYS A 298 -1.45 -16.26 43.17
C CYS A 298 -2.63 -16.52 44.12
N PRO A 299 -3.18 -17.75 44.19
CA PRO A 299 -4.23 -18.07 45.17
C PRO A 299 -3.78 -17.94 46.62
N GLU A 300 -2.49 -18.14 46.88
CA GLU A 300 -1.88 -18.17 48.21
C GLU A 300 -1.45 -16.77 48.66
N ASP A 301 -0.81 -16.02 47.76
CA ASP A 301 -0.37 -14.63 48.00
C ASP A 301 -1.26 -13.65 47.25
N LYS A 302 -2.58 -13.74 47.50
CA LYS A 302 -3.60 -13.06 46.69
C LYS A 302 -3.58 -11.54 46.83
N TYR A 303 -3.25 -11.02 48.02
CA TYR A 303 -3.41 -9.59 48.31
C TYR A 303 -2.07 -8.84 48.21
N ALA A 304 -2.08 -7.72 47.50
CA ALA A 304 -0.99 -6.75 47.51
C ALA A 304 -1.10 -5.81 48.72
N ASP A 305 -2.33 -5.61 49.20
CA ASP A 305 -2.67 -4.85 50.39
C ASP A 305 -3.79 -5.63 51.10
N GLU A 306 -3.49 -6.14 52.28
CA GLU A 306 -4.43 -6.93 53.09
C GLU A 306 -5.58 -6.10 53.65
N GLU A 307 -5.34 -4.83 53.98
CA GLU A 307 -6.30 -3.95 54.62
C GLU A 307 -7.43 -3.58 53.64
N ASN A 308 -7.05 -3.20 52.42
CA ASN A 308 -8.00 -2.84 51.36
C ASN A 308 -8.43 -4.03 50.48
N LYS A 309 -7.95 -5.25 50.79
CA LYS A 309 -8.16 -6.48 49.99
C LYS A 309 -7.85 -6.29 48.51
N LYS A 310 -6.85 -5.46 48.18
CA LYS A 310 -6.43 -5.21 46.80
C LYS A 310 -5.70 -6.45 46.28
N ILE A 311 -6.25 -7.08 45.25
CA ILE A 311 -5.65 -8.28 44.65
C ILE A 311 -4.33 -7.90 43.95
N ARG A 312 -3.29 -8.71 44.18
CA ARG A 312 -2.03 -8.66 43.44
C ARG A 312 -2.23 -9.29 42.06
N GLY A 313 -2.56 -8.46 41.09
CA GLY A 313 -2.65 -8.86 39.68
C GLY A 313 -1.28 -8.82 38.99
N TYR A 314 -0.96 -9.88 38.26
CA TYR A 314 0.17 -9.95 37.34
C TYR A 314 -0.35 -9.66 35.93
N GLU A 315 -0.10 -8.44 35.47
CA GLU A 315 -0.48 -7.92 34.16
C GLU A 315 0.61 -8.24 33.12
N SER A 316 0.38 -7.90 31.85
CA SER A 316 1.33 -8.11 30.77
C SER A 316 2.33 -6.95 30.68
N ASP A 317 3.62 -7.26 30.84
CA ASP A 317 4.69 -6.26 30.71
C ASP A 317 4.77 -5.72 29.28
N LYS A 318 4.39 -6.52 28.29
CA LYS A 318 4.27 -6.08 26.89
C LYS A 318 3.20 -5.01 26.71
N LEU A 319 1.99 -5.20 27.27
CA LEU A 319 0.93 -4.22 27.12
C LEU A 319 1.26 -2.91 27.86
N LYS A 320 1.90 -3.02 29.04
CA LYS A 320 2.37 -1.86 29.83
C LYS A 320 3.42 -1.01 29.12
N LYS A 321 4.19 -1.58 28.18
CA LYS A 321 5.13 -0.82 27.35
C LYS A 321 4.43 -0.04 26.23
N ILE A 322 3.23 -0.46 25.84
CA ILE A 322 2.46 0.15 24.75
C ILE A 322 1.58 1.28 25.30
N VAL A 323 0.85 1.03 26.38
CA VAL A 323 -0.16 1.94 26.92
C VAL A 323 -0.18 1.90 28.44
N SER A 324 -0.33 3.08 29.06
CA SER A 324 -0.47 3.20 30.52
C SER A 324 -1.76 2.56 31.03
N ASP A 325 -1.76 2.22 32.32
CA ASP A 325 -2.90 1.60 32.98
C ASP A 325 -4.16 2.45 32.84
N ASN A 326 -5.29 1.82 32.52
CA ASN A 326 -6.60 2.46 32.32
C ASN A 326 -6.69 3.49 31.17
N LYS A 327 -5.61 3.73 30.42
CA LYS A 327 -5.65 4.60 29.22
C LYS A 327 -5.93 3.80 27.95
N ARG A 328 -6.41 4.52 26.93
CA ARG A 328 -6.73 3.98 25.60
C ARG A 328 -5.77 4.46 24.51
N HIS A 329 -4.92 5.44 24.77
CA HIS A 329 -3.95 5.97 23.81
C HIS A 329 -2.56 5.54 24.26
N GLY A 330 -1.80 4.95 23.35
CA GLY A 330 -0.43 4.50 23.63
C GLY A 330 0.51 5.65 23.94
N PHE A 331 1.65 5.31 24.52
CA PHE A 331 2.71 6.29 24.79
C PHE A 331 3.22 6.95 23.52
N ASP A 332 3.21 6.23 22.41
CA ASP A 332 3.57 6.74 21.09
C ASP A 332 2.63 7.88 20.62
N VAL A 333 1.31 7.73 20.81
CA VAL A 333 0.32 8.78 20.52
C VAL A 333 0.55 10.00 21.41
N MET A 334 0.79 9.78 22.72
CA MET A 334 1.09 10.86 23.66
C MET A 334 2.35 11.63 23.23
N CYS A 335 3.43 10.91 22.93
CA CYS A 335 4.69 11.49 22.46
C CYS A 335 4.51 12.24 21.13
N PHE A 336 3.77 11.67 20.18
CA PHE A 336 3.46 12.32 18.91
C PHE A 336 2.73 13.64 19.12
N VAL A 337 1.66 13.64 19.93
CA VAL A 337 0.90 14.85 20.26
C VAL A 337 1.80 15.91 20.91
N GLY A 338 2.63 15.51 21.89
CA GLY A 338 3.58 16.40 22.55
C GLY A 338 4.57 17.03 21.59
N GLN A 339 5.22 16.23 20.74
CA GLN A 339 6.18 16.73 19.74
C GLN A 339 5.51 17.70 18.75
N LYS A 340 4.35 17.32 18.18
CA LYS A 340 3.63 18.20 17.25
C LYS A 340 3.21 19.50 17.92
N LYS A 341 2.80 19.45 19.19
CA LYS A 341 2.31 20.62 19.91
C LYS A 341 3.44 21.57 20.34
N PHE A 342 4.50 21.04 20.93
CA PHE A 342 5.52 21.82 21.62
C PHE A 342 6.80 22.04 20.81
N LEU A 343 7.13 21.15 19.87
CA LEU A 343 8.30 21.31 18.98
C LEU A 343 7.90 21.91 17.63
N GLU A 344 6.82 21.42 17.03
CA GLU A 344 6.35 21.88 15.71
C GLU A 344 5.29 22.99 15.77
N ASN A 345 4.87 23.41 16.97
CA ASN A 345 3.88 24.47 17.20
C ASN A 345 2.53 24.28 16.49
N LYS A 346 2.11 23.04 16.23
CA LYS A 346 0.86 22.74 15.53
C LYS A 346 -0.38 23.04 16.36
N ARG A 347 -1.47 23.41 15.68
CA ARG A 347 -2.79 23.57 16.27
C ARG A 347 -3.44 22.20 16.53
N ARG A 348 -4.40 22.16 17.44
CA ARG A 348 -5.09 20.91 17.83
C ARG A 348 -5.83 20.25 16.67
N ASP A 349 -6.40 21.04 15.77
CA ASP A 349 -7.08 20.56 14.56
C ASP A 349 -6.11 19.96 13.53
N GLU A 350 -4.92 20.54 13.39
CA GLU A 350 -3.87 19.99 12.54
C GLU A 350 -3.35 18.65 13.08
N ILE A 351 -3.08 18.59 14.39
CA ILE A 351 -2.67 17.35 15.06
C ILE A 351 -3.74 16.27 14.91
N LEU A 352 -5.02 16.63 15.04
CA LEU A 352 -6.14 15.71 14.86
C LEU A 352 -6.21 15.16 13.44
N ASN A 353 -5.98 15.99 12.43
CA ASN A 353 -5.95 15.55 11.03
C ASN A 353 -4.77 14.62 10.73
N GLU A 354 -3.61 14.88 11.32
CA GLU A 354 -2.46 13.98 11.19
C GLU A 354 -2.69 12.64 11.88
N LEU A 355 -3.23 12.64 13.10
CA LEU A 355 -3.61 11.41 13.80
C LEU A 355 -4.66 10.62 13.01
N LYS A 356 -5.63 11.28 12.38
CA LYS A 356 -6.60 10.63 11.49
C LYS A 356 -5.94 9.96 10.29
N SER A 357 -4.90 10.56 9.72
CA SER A 357 -4.13 9.94 8.63
C SER A 357 -3.35 8.70 9.07
N MET A 358 -2.97 8.64 10.34
CA MET A 358 -2.38 7.46 11.01
C MET A 358 -3.47 6.54 11.58
N HIS A 359 -4.72 6.81 11.22
CA HIS A 359 -5.89 6.09 11.65
C HIS A 359 -6.09 5.98 13.18
N VAL A 360 -5.73 7.04 13.88
CA VAL A 360 -6.03 7.26 15.29
C VAL A 360 -7.18 8.26 15.36
N ASP A 361 -8.40 7.77 15.57
CA ASP A 361 -9.55 8.65 15.75
C ASP A 361 -9.64 9.15 17.19
N THR A 362 -9.78 10.46 17.35
CA THR A 362 -9.75 11.13 18.66
C THR A 362 -10.44 12.50 18.61
N SER A 363 -10.48 13.17 19.76
CA SER A 363 -11.10 14.49 19.91
C SER A 363 -10.09 15.57 20.29
N THR A 364 -10.43 16.83 20.06
CA THR A 364 -9.61 17.98 20.48
C THR A 364 -9.45 18.05 22.00
N GLY A 365 -10.43 17.61 22.78
CA GLY A 365 -10.34 17.50 24.24
C GLY A 365 -9.36 16.40 24.67
N THR A 366 -9.35 15.27 23.96
CA THR A 366 -8.37 14.21 24.20
C THR A 366 -6.94 14.68 23.89
N ILE A 367 -6.75 15.45 22.80
CA ILE A 367 -5.45 16.06 22.49
C ILE A 367 -4.98 16.97 23.62
N SER A 368 -5.86 17.79 24.19
CA SER A 368 -5.54 18.62 25.35
C SER A 368 -5.05 17.78 26.55
N ASN A 369 -5.76 16.70 26.89
CA ASN A 369 -5.36 15.80 27.98
C ASN A 369 -4.02 15.10 27.69
N LEU A 370 -3.78 14.70 26.44
CA LEU A 370 -2.52 14.09 26.02
C LEU A 370 -1.34 15.07 26.08
N CYS A 371 -1.57 16.36 25.80
CA CYS A 371 -0.55 17.39 25.98
C CYS A 371 -0.16 17.55 27.45
N GLU A 372 -1.14 17.58 28.35
CA GLU A 372 -0.89 17.66 29.80
C GLU A 372 -0.15 16.41 30.29
N GLU A 373 -0.60 15.22 29.88
CA GLU A 373 0.05 13.96 30.21
C GLU A 373 1.49 13.92 29.68
N PHE A 374 1.72 14.35 28.44
CA PHE A 374 3.06 14.46 27.86
C PHE A 374 3.98 15.33 28.71
N LEU A 375 3.54 16.52 29.14
CA LEU A 375 4.35 17.41 29.96
C LEU A 375 4.70 16.78 31.32
N ILE A 376 3.77 16.05 31.94
CA ILE A 376 4.01 15.33 33.19
C ILE A 376 5.08 14.25 32.98
N TYR A 377 4.92 13.40 31.95
CA TYR A 377 5.87 12.33 31.65
C TYR A 377 7.24 12.89 31.25
N MET A 378 7.28 13.94 30.45
CA MET A 378 8.50 14.63 30.06
C MET A 378 9.24 15.16 31.30
N LYS A 379 8.53 15.82 32.21
CA LYS A 379 9.10 16.30 33.48
C LYS A 379 9.70 15.16 34.29
N CYS A 380 8.95 14.07 34.50
CA CYS A 380 9.44 12.91 35.24
C CYS A 380 10.66 12.26 34.56
N ALA A 381 10.67 12.17 33.24
CA ALA A 381 11.79 11.65 32.46
C ALA A 381 13.02 12.55 32.58
N HIS A 382 12.84 13.87 32.58
CA HIS A 382 13.91 14.84 32.78
C HIS A 382 14.51 14.74 34.19
N GLU A 383 13.66 14.72 35.22
CA GLU A 383 14.10 14.58 36.62
C GLU A 383 14.87 13.27 36.83
N SER A 384 14.40 12.16 36.25
CA SER A 384 15.05 10.85 36.36
C SER A 384 16.39 10.76 35.60
N ASN A 385 16.65 11.68 34.66
CA ASN A 385 17.87 11.69 33.86
C ASN A 385 18.69 12.99 34.04
N LEU A 386 18.46 13.71 35.14
CA LEU A 386 19.05 15.02 35.39
C LEU A 386 20.58 15.01 35.28
N ASP A 387 21.23 13.97 35.79
CA ASP A 387 22.70 13.83 35.72
C ASP A 387 23.19 13.74 34.27
N LYS A 388 22.56 12.88 33.45
CA LYS A 388 22.90 12.71 32.03
C LYS A 388 22.65 14.00 31.24
N ILE A 389 21.50 14.64 31.49
CA ILE A 389 21.14 15.90 30.85
C ILE A 389 22.18 16.97 31.22
N THR A 390 22.56 17.07 32.49
CA THR A 390 23.58 18.00 32.99
C THR A 390 24.94 17.75 32.33
N ASP A 391 25.34 16.50 32.18
CA ASP A 391 26.59 16.12 31.52
C ASP A 391 26.59 16.47 30.03
N MET A 392 25.47 16.26 29.33
CA MET A 392 25.31 16.70 27.94
C MET A 392 25.40 18.21 27.81
N ILE A 393 24.69 18.96 28.66
CA ILE A 393 24.70 20.43 28.67
C ILE A 393 26.12 20.98 28.89
N LYS A 394 26.89 20.38 29.81
CA LYS A 394 28.28 20.78 30.08
C LYS A 394 29.20 20.52 28.88
N LYS A 395 28.97 19.45 28.11
CA LYS A 395 29.75 19.11 26.92
C LYS A 395 29.41 19.98 25.71
N GLU A 396 28.13 20.35 25.56
CA GLU A 396 27.62 21.01 24.36
C GLU A 396 27.37 22.53 24.51
N GLY A 397 27.58 23.10 25.71
CA GLY A 397 27.69 24.55 25.88
C GLY A 397 26.46 25.28 26.43
N GLY A 398 25.55 24.61 27.15
CA GLY A 398 24.43 25.28 27.84
C GLY A 398 23.11 25.36 27.07
N TYR A 399 22.04 25.79 27.75
CA TYR A 399 20.78 26.20 27.12
C TYR A 399 20.74 27.72 26.95
N VAL A 400 20.31 28.20 25.78
CA VAL A 400 19.90 29.60 25.62
C VAL A 400 18.43 29.70 26.00
N ILE A 401 18.15 30.21 27.20
CA ILE A 401 16.78 30.52 27.61
C ILE A 401 16.43 31.91 27.09
N GLY A 402 15.64 31.95 26.01
CA GLY A 402 14.99 33.16 25.56
C GLY A 402 13.69 33.38 26.34
N MET A 403 13.68 34.30 27.28
CA MET A 403 12.44 34.78 27.90
C MET A 403 11.92 35.97 27.07
N ASP A 404 10.90 35.73 26.25
CA ASP A 404 10.17 36.78 25.54
C ASP A 404 8.79 36.97 26.18
N ALA A 405 8.42 38.23 26.45
CA ALA A 405 7.19 38.58 27.14
C ALA A 405 6.14 39.04 26.12
N THR A 406 5.25 38.13 25.71
CA THR A 406 4.09 38.47 24.88
C THR A 406 2.85 38.71 25.75
N GLN A 407 2.24 39.90 25.66
CA GLN A 407 0.88 40.15 26.16
C GLN A 407 -0.14 39.67 25.13
N ASP A 408 -0.83 38.56 25.40
CA ASP A 408 -2.06 38.23 24.68
C ASP A 408 -3.23 39.03 25.28
N THR A 409 -4.03 39.63 24.41
CA THR A 409 -5.17 40.51 24.71
C THR A 409 -6.37 39.77 25.30
N PHE A 410 -6.22 39.04 26.39
CA PHE A 410 -7.33 38.72 27.30
C PHE A 410 -6.82 38.59 28.73
N MET A 411 -7.48 39.29 29.66
CA MET A 411 -7.14 39.47 31.06
C MET A 411 -6.79 38.16 31.80
N SER A 412 -5.50 37.82 31.85
CA SER A 412 -4.74 37.24 32.97
C SER A 412 -3.35 36.89 32.43
N GLY A 413 -2.30 37.47 33.00
CA GLY A 413 -0.92 37.26 32.55
C GLY A 413 -0.51 35.79 32.70
N LEU A 414 -0.45 35.07 31.59
CA LEU A 414 0.22 33.78 31.47
C LEU A 414 1.61 34.03 30.90
N PHE A 415 2.65 33.84 31.73
CA PHE A 415 4.02 33.73 31.25
C PHE A 415 4.09 32.52 30.31
N ARG A 416 4.32 32.76 29.01
CA ARG A 416 4.71 31.70 28.08
C ARG A 416 6.22 31.52 28.18
N GLU A 417 6.65 30.59 29.02
CA GLU A 417 8.01 30.04 28.92
C GLU A 417 8.11 29.26 27.61
N SER A 418 8.69 29.87 26.59
CA SER A 418 8.99 29.20 25.33
C SER A 418 10.39 28.59 25.45
N CYS A 419 10.49 27.36 25.98
CA CYS A 419 11.72 26.59 25.87
C CYS A 419 11.92 26.16 24.41
N ILE A 420 12.79 26.86 23.68
CA ILE A 420 13.26 26.42 22.37
C ILE A 420 14.20 25.24 22.59
N PHE A 421 13.71 24.03 22.32
CA PHE A 421 14.55 22.84 22.21
C PHE A 421 15.31 22.88 20.88
N ILE A 422 16.51 23.48 20.86
CA ILE A 422 17.47 23.19 19.79
C ILE A 422 18.23 21.93 20.20
N LEU A 423 17.64 20.76 19.94
CA LEU A 423 18.45 19.54 19.81
C LEU A 423 19.08 19.62 18.43
N ASN A 424 20.31 20.15 18.37
CA ASN A 424 21.13 20.02 17.17
C ASN A 424 21.33 18.53 16.91
N SER A 425 20.74 18.05 15.83
CA SER A 425 20.94 16.70 15.31
C SER A 425 22.39 16.59 14.85
N ALA A 426 23.14 15.65 15.42
CA ALA A 426 24.34 15.07 14.81
C ALA A 426 23.99 13.67 14.28
#